data_AF-A0A2M7B263-F1
#
_entry.id   AF-A0A2M7B263-F1
#
_cell.length_a   1.000
_cell.length_b   1.000
_cell.length_c   1.000
_cell.angle_alpha   90.00
_cell.angle_beta   90.00
_cell.angle_gamma   90.00
#
_symmetry.space_group_name_H-M   'P 1'
#
loop_
_entity.id
_entity.type
_entity.pdbx_description
1 polymer ?
#
loop_
_entity_poly.entity_id
_entity_poly.type
_entity_poly.pdbx_seq_one_letter_code
_entity_poly.pdbx_strand_id
1 'polypeptide(L)'
;MKLHFDPNQQFQLDAIKSIVALFEGQPLSKGDYEFSLSQASGSLQFNENGVGNNLILSEKQILENLNSIQKKNEIPVSAPLAGLNFSVEMETGTGKTYVYLRTIYELNKKYGFKKFIIVVPSVAIREGALKNLEITFEHFQNLYDKTPTTYQVYDSSKVSNLRGFALSNAIQILVINIDSFAKDINVINKENDKLTGKKPIEFIQSTKPIVIVDEPQNMETEIRKTAIANLNPFCTLRYSATHTNPYNLVYQLNPVKAYDMGLVKQIEVDSVYAENDFNRAFIQLENLKSTKTKTSVKLKIDVNTEKGIVRKSVSAKVGDDL
;
A
#
# COMPACT_ATOMS: atom_id res chain seq x y z
N MET A 1 9.05 26.31 -6.73
CA MET A 1 8.79 26.24 -5.28
C MET A 1 9.54 25.03 -4.74
N LYS A 2 10.51 25.20 -3.82
CA LYS A 2 11.16 24.07 -3.15
C LYS A 2 10.37 23.77 -1.87
N LEU A 3 9.91 22.53 -1.71
CA LEU A 3 9.25 22.08 -0.48
C LEU A 3 10.31 21.88 0.61
N HIS A 4 10.00 22.28 1.84
CA HIS A 4 10.82 21.99 3.01
C HIS A 4 10.19 20.84 3.78
N PHE A 5 10.92 19.75 3.96
CA PHE A 5 10.46 18.58 4.69
C PHE A 5 10.99 18.62 6.12
N ASP A 6 10.12 18.44 7.10
CA ASP A 6 10.52 18.29 8.50
C ASP A 6 10.83 16.80 8.80
N PRO A 7 12.10 16.43 9.05
CA PRO A 7 12.47 15.05 9.35
C PRO A 7 12.19 14.65 10.81
N ASN A 8 11.71 15.54 11.68
CA ASN A 8 11.64 15.30 13.11
C ASN A 8 10.20 15.05 13.62
N GLN A 9 9.23 14.87 12.73
CA GLN A 9 7.85 14.56 13.12
C GLN A 9 7.78 13.20 13.83
N GLN A 10 7.53 13.23 15.14
CA GLN A 10 7.66 12.06 16.01
C GLN A 10 6.77 10.89 15.59
N PHE A 11 5.51 11.14 15.23
CA PHE A 11 4.58 10.09 14.79
C PHE A 11 5.04 9.40 13.49
N GLN A 12 5.73 10.12 12.60
CA GLN A 12 6.33 9.54 11.39
C GLN A 12 7.53 8.68 11.77
N LEU A 13 8.38 9.17 12.68
CA LEU A 13 9.53 8.41 13.19
C LEU A 13 9.10 7.12 13.89
N ASP A 14 8.00 7.15 14.65
CA ASP A 14 7.50 5.98 15.37
C ASP A 14 6.95 4.91 14.41
N ALA A 15 6.25 5.33 13.36
CA ALA A 15 5.84 4.41 12.29
C ALA A 15 7.04 3.74 11.61
N ILE A 16 8.08 4.52 11.28
CA ILE A 16 9.29 4.00 10.62
C ILE A 16 10.05 3.06 11.56
N LYS A 17 10.26 3.45 12.82
CA LYS A 17 10.93 2.64 13.84
C LYS A 17 10.21 1.31 14.07
N SER A 18 8.87 1.30 14.02
CA SER A 18 8.08 0.08 14.16
C SER A 18 8.41 -0.92 13.05
N ILE A 19 8.57 -0.46 11.80
CA ILE A 19 9.01 -1.34 10.70
C ILE A 19 10.46 -1.78 10.86
N VAL A 20 11.36 -0.86 11.20
CA VAL A 20 12.78 -1.19 11.37
C VAL A 20 13.00 -2.20 12.50
N ALA A 21 12.19 -2.13 13.56
CA ALA A 21 12.25 -3.05 14.70
C ALA A 21 11.76 -4.47 14.37
N LEU A 22 10.96 -4.67 13.30
CA LEU A 22 10.55 -6.02 12.88
C LEU A 22 11.75 -6.94 12.62
N PHE A 23 12.85 -6.35 12.14
CA PHE A 23 14.07 -7.06 11.78
C PHE A 23 15.15 -6.98 12.84
N GLU A 24 14.80 -6.70 14.10
CA GLU A 24 15.77 -6.76 15.19
C GLU A 24 16.38 -8.17 15.32
N GLY A 25 17.70 -8.23 15.47
CA GLY A 25 18.49 -9.47 15.37
C GLY A 25 19.04 -9.78 13.97
N GLN A 26 18.58 -9.09 12.93
CA GLN A 26 19.16 -9.18 11.60
C GLN A 26 20.58 -8.58 11.60
N PRO A 27 21.56 -9.13 10.84
CA PRO A 27 22.89 -8.56 10.74
C PRO A 27 22.85 -7.09 10.29
N LEU A 28 23.59 -6.27 11.02
CA LEU A 28 23.70 -4.84 10.72
C LEU A 28 24.41 -4.62 9.39
N SER A 29 24.14 -3.47 8.76
CA SER A 29 24.88 -3.02 7.60
C SER A 29 26.36 -2.91 7.95
N LYS A 30 27.18 -3.75 7.32
CA LYS A 30 28.64 -3.61 7.33
C LYS A 30 29.04 -2.60 6.25
N GLY A 31 30.13 -1.86 6.47
CA GLY A 31 30.62 -0.87 5.52
C GLY A 31 30.90 -1.49 4.14
N ASP A 32 30.82 -0.69 3.07
CA ASP A 32 30.94 -1.14 1.67
C ASP A 32 32.23 -1.91 1.34
N TYR A 33 33.25 -1.83 2.22
CA TYR A 33 34.55 -2.49 2.08
C TYR A 33 34.67 -3.84 2.79
N GLU A 34 33.71 -4.24 3.62
CA GLU A 34 33.75 -5.53 4.33
C GLU A 34 33.06 -6.61 3.49
N PHE A 35 33.73 -7.02 2.41
CA PHE A 35 33.27 -8.09 1.53
C PHE A 35 33.42 -9.44 2.24
N SER A 36 32.39 -9.88 2.94
CA SER A 36 32.37 -11.23 3.50
C SER A 36 32.09 -12.23 2.38
N LEU A 37 33.11 -12.98 1.96
CA LEU A 37 32.99 -14.08 0.98
C LEU A 37 32.13 -15.25 1.50
N SER A 38 31.73 -15.22 2.77
CA SER A 38 30.77 -16.17 3.35
C SER A 38 29.35 -15.82 2.88
N GLN A 39 28.86 -16.52 1.86
CA GLN A 39 27.50 -16.38 1.31
C GLN A 39 26.36 -16.52 2.34
N ALA A 40 26.63 -16.98 3.57
CA ALA A 40 25.61 -17.44 4.51
C ALA A 40 25.25 -16.47 5.66
N SER A 41 25.90 -15.31 5.82
CA SER A 41 25.80 -14.55 7.08
C SER A 41 25.48 -13.05 6.97
N GLY A 42 25.22 -12.55 5.75
CA GLY A 42 24.91 -11.13 5.51
C GLY A 42 23.45 -10.89 5.10
N SER A 43 22.97 -9.66 5.29
CA SER A 43 21.63 -9.20 4.86
C SER A 43 21.46 -9.06 3.33
N LEU A 44 22.49 -9.39 2.56
CA LEU A 44 22.48 -9.48 1.10
C LEU A 44 22.91 -10.87 0.65
N GLN A 45 22.26 -11.38 -0.39
CA GLN A 45 22.61 -12.61 -1.11
C GLN A 45 23.11 -12.28 -2.51
N PHE A 46 24.18 -12.94 -2.95
CA PHE A 46 24.70 -12.84 -4.31
C PHE A 46 24.37 -14.12 -5.06
N ASN A 47 23.72 -14.00 -6.21
CA ASN A 47 23.37 -15.12 -7.08
C ASN A 47 23.69 -14.79 -8.54
N GLU A 48 23.52 -15.76 -9.45
CA GLU A 48 23.80 -15.59 -10.88
C GLU A 48 22.99 -14.48 -11.56
N ASN A 49 21.88 -14.06 -10.94
CA ASN A 49 20.99 -13.03 -11.47
C ASN A 49 21.24 -11.65 -10.85
N GLY A 50 22.00 -11.57 -9.75
CA GLY A 50 22.42 -10.32 -9.11
C GLY A 50 22.44 -10.36 -7.59
N VAL A 51 22.09 -9.23 -6.98
CA VAL A 51 22.13 -9.02 -5.53
C VAL A 51 20.71 -8.95 -4.99
N GLY A 52 20.40 -9.76 -3.98
CA GLY A 52 19.11 -9.78 -3.31
C GLY A 52 19.19 -9.45 -1.84
N ASN A 53 18.07 -9.03 -1.24
CA ASN A 53 17.94 -8.96 0.20
C ASN A 53 17.90 -10.39 0.78
N ASN A 54 18.40 -10.57 2.00
CA ASN A 54 18.44 -11.85 2.68
C ASN A 54 17.78 -11.76 4.06
N LEU A 55 16.77 -12.56 4.33
CA LEU A 55 16.20 -12.68 5.68
C LEU A 55 16.88 -13.84 6.40
N ILE A 56 17.62 -13.53 7.47
CA ILE A 56 18.29 -14.55 8.30
C ILE A 56 17.41 -14.94 9.49
N LEU A 57 16.53 -14.03 9.92
CA LEU A 57 15.64 -14.25 11.04
C LEU A 57 14.62 -15.35 10.75
N SER A 58 14.39 -16.20 11.74
CA SER A 58 13.29 -17.17 11.71
C SER A 58 11.94 -16.46 11.88
N GLU A 59 10.86 -17.07 11.37
CA GLU A 59 9.50 -16.55 11.58
C GLU A 59 9.16 -16.39 13.07
N LYS A 60 9.68 -17.26 13.93
CA LYS A 60 9.51 -17.15 15.38
C LYS A 60 10.12 -15.85 15.93
N GLN A 61 11.34 -15.51 15.50
CA GLN A 61 11.98 -14.25 15.91
C GLN A 61 11.21 -13.04 15.40
N ILE A 62 10.72 -13.09 14.16
CA ILE A 62 9.89 -12.01 13.59
C ILE A 62 8.59 -11.84 14.38
N LEU A 63 7.94 -12.93 14.80
CA LEU A 63 6.75 -12.88 15.64
C LEU A 63 7.05 -12.28 17.01
N GLU A 64 8.17 -12.63 17.64
CA GLU A 64 8.61 -12.05 18.92
C GLU A 64 8.85 -10.54 18.79
N ASN A 65 9.51 -10.11 17.70
CA ASN A 65 9.72 -8.70 17.40
C ASN A 65 8.38 -7.97 17.17
N LEU A 66 7.49 -8.54 16.36
CA LEU A 66 6.14 -8.01 16.10
C LEU A 66 5.35 -7.83 17.41
N ASN A 67 5.33 -8.84 18.27
CA ASN A 67 4.60 -8.79 19.54
C ASN A 67 5.16 -7.71 20.48
N SER A 68 6.47 -7.48 20.45
CA SER A 68 7.12 -6.41 21.23
C SER A 68 6.74 -5.02 20.70
N ILE A 69 6.68 -4.85 19.38
CA ILE A 69 6.21 -3.62 18.73
C ILE A 69 4.74 -3.35 19.05
N GLN A 70 3.90 -4.38 18.95
CA GLN A 70 2.46 -4.27 19.22
C GLN A 70 2.20 -3.84 20.66
N LYS A 71 2.90 -4.45 21.64
CA LYS A 71 2.83 -4.01 23.04
C LYS A 71 3.25 -2.55 23.22
N LYS A 72 4.34 -2.14 22.58
CA LYS A 72 4.85 -0.76 22.67
C LYS A 72 3.88 0.26 22.07
N ASN A 73 3.20 -0.11 20.98
CA ASN A 73 2.27 0.77 20.27
C ASN A 73 0.81 0.61 20.73
N GLU A 74 0.58 -0.13 21.83
CA GLU A 74 -0.76 -0.40 22.39
C GLU A 74 -1.72 -1.07 21.39
N ILE A 75 -1.17 -1.94 20.54
CA ILE A 75 -1.91 -2.72 19.54
C ILE A 75 -2.14 -4.14 20.08
N PRO A 76 -3.32 -4.75 19.87
CA PRO A 76 -3.56 -6.14 20.22
C PRO A 76 -2.51 -7.08 19.62
N VAL A 77 -1.98 -7.96 20.47
CA VAL A 77 -0.90 -8.88 20.09
C VAL A 77 -1.43 -9.97 19.16
N SER A 78 -0.67 -10.26 18.10
CA SER A 78 -1.01 -11.31 17.12
C SER A 78 -0.65 -12.71 17.65
N ALA A 79 -1.51 -13.70 17.39
CA ALA A 79 -1.29 -15.08 17.88
C ALA A 79 -0.44 -15.92 16.89
N PRO A 80 -0.82 -16.08 15.61
CA PRO A 80 0.10 -16.48 14.55
C PRO A 80 0.43 -15.32 13.57
N LEU A 81 1.63 -15.36 12.98
CA LEU A 81 1.99 -14.49 11.85
C LEU A 81 1.08 -14.76 10.65
N ALA A 82 0.42 -13.72 10.13
CA ALA A 82 -0.35 -13.79 8.89
C ALA A 82 0.57 -13.70 7.66
N GLY A 83 1.54 -14.64 7.57
CA GLY A 83 2.69 -14.53 6.67
C GLY A 83 3.54 -13.28 6.96
N LEU A 84 4.47 -12.95 6.07
CA LEU A 84 5.32 -11.76 6.18
C LEU A 84 4.67 -10.51 5.55
N ASN A 85 3.40 -10.27 5.88
CA ASN A 85 2.65 -9.06 5.50
C ASN A 85 2.47 -8.18 6.73
N PHE A 86 2.93 -6.94 6.71
CA PHE A 86 2.88 -6.02 7.85
C PHE A 86 2.13 -4.76 7.48
N SER A 87 1.18 -4.36 8.32
CA SER A 87 0.31 -3.22 8.05
C SER A 87 0.71 -2.02 8.89
N VAL A 88 0.76 -0.86 8.25
CA VAL A 88 0.95 0.45 8.87
C VAL A 88 -0.31 1.26 8.57
N GLU A 89 -1.05 1.59 9.61
CA GLU A 89 -2.24 2.43 9.49
C GLU A 89 -1.88 3.88 9.79
N MET A 90 -2.10 4.75 8.81
CA MET A 90 -1.86 6.19 8.93
C MET A 90 -2.96 6.98 8.25
N GLU A 91 -3.57 7.89 9.00
CA GLU A 91 -4.59 8.81 8.49
C GLU A 91 -4.10 9.60 7.27
N THR A 92 -5.01 9.89 6.36
CA THR A 92 -4.79 10.75 5.19
C THR A 92 -4.24 12.12 5.60
N GLY A 93 -3.36 12.69 4.78
CA GLY A 93 -2.72 13.97 5.09
C GLY A 93 -1.56 13.93 6.10
N THR A 94 -1.29 12.79 6.75
CA THR A 94 -0.21 12.67 7.76
C THR A 94 1.17 12.30 7.17
N GLY A 95 1.31 12.26 5.84
CA GLY A 95 2.61 12.01 5.19
C GLY A 95 3.00 10.53 5.04
N LYS A 96 2.02 9.63 4.90
CA LYS A 96 2.23 8.18 4.64
C LYS A 96 3.28 7.88 3.54
N THR A 97 3.27 8.65 2.44
CA THR A 97 4.26 8.52 1.37
C THR A 97 5.68 8.85 1.83
N TYR A 98 5.84 9.92 2.59
CA TYR A 98 7.13 10.27 3.18
C TYR A 98 7.63 9.17 4.12
N VAL A 99 6.74 8.60 4.94
CA VAL A 99 7.05 7.51 5.86
C VAL A 99 7.57 6.29 5.11
N TYR A 100 6.85 5.74 4.11
CA TYR A 100 7.35 4.54 3.44
C TYR A 100 8.62 4.78 2.63
N LEU A 101 8.79 5.98 2.05
CA LEU A 101 10.03 6.32 1.34
C LEU A 101 11.19 6.41 2.31
N ARG A 102 11.00 7.05 3.47
CA ARG A 102 12.03 7.12 4.50
C ARG A 102 12.36 5.76 5.10
N THR A 103 11.36 4.88 5.26
CA THR A 103 11.56 3.49 5.70
C THR A 103 12.55 2.74 4.81
N ILE A 104 12.55 2.96 3.50
CA ILE A 104 13.54 2.38 2.57
C ILE A 104 14.96 2.74 2.99
N TYR A 105 15.21 4.03 3.25
CA TYR A 105 16.53 4.51 3.66
C TYR A 105 16.92 4.03 5.06
N GLU A 106 16.01 4.01 6.04
CA GLU A 106 16.32 3.51 7.38
C GLU A 106 16.63 2.00 7.38
N LEU A 107 15.90 1.21 6.58
CA LEU A 107 16.16 -0.22 6.41
C LEU A 107 17.51 -0.47 5.73
N ASN A 108 17.87 0.35 4.73
CA ASN A 108 19.19 0.31 4.12
C ASN A 108 20.29 0.69 5.13
N LYS A 109 20.12 1.81 5.84
CA LYS A 109 21.10 2.30 6.82
C LYS A 109 21.36 1.28 7.92
N LYS A 110 20.30 0.64 8.45
CA LYS A 110 20.44 -0.28 9.58
C LYS A 110 20.87 -1.68 9.16
N TYR A 111 20.29 -2.25 8.10
CA TYR A 111 20.47 -3.65 7.73
C TYR A 111 21.09 -3.86 6.35
N GLY A 112 21.25 -2.81 5.55
CA GLY A 112 21.87 -2.89 4.22
C GLY A 112 20.93 -3.40 3.13
N PHE A 113 19.62 -3.49 3.37
CA PHE A 113 18.65 -3.86 2.32
C PHE A 113 18.67 -2.85 1.17
N LYS A 114 18.60 -3.34 -0.06
CA LYS A 114 18.82 -2.53 -1.27
C LYS A 114 17.72 -2.66 -2.31
N LYS A 115 16.88 -3.68 -2.23
CA LYS A 115 15.91 -4.01 -3.30
C LYS A 115 14.50 -3.77 -2.82
N PHE A 116 13.84 -2.77 -3.41
CA PHE A 116 12.52 -2.32 -3.01
C PHE A 116 11.60 -2.19 -4.22
N ILE A 117 10.33 -2.55 -4.03
CA ILE A 117 9.29 -2.38 -5.05
C ILE A 117 8.13 -1.63 -4.41
N ILE A 118 7.69 -0.54 -5.03
CA ILE A 118 6.47 0.18 -4.63
C ILE A 118 5.37 -0.21 -5.59
N VAL A 119 4.31 -0.85 -5.09
CA VAL A 119 3.14 -1.27 -5.84
C VAL A 119 2.00 -0.30 -5.57
N VAL A 120 1.41 0.24 -6.64
CA VAL A 120 0.32 1.23 -6.59
C VAL A 120 -0.89 0.77 -7.42
N PRO A 121 -2.12 1.18 -7.09
CA PRO A 121 -3.31 0.61 -7.73
C PRO A 121 -3.66 1.27 -9.06
N SER A 122 -3.27 2.53 -9.28
CA SER A 122 -3.65 3.30 -10.47
C SER A 122 -2.48 4.06 -11.08
N VAL A 123 -2.64 4.49 -12.33
CA VAL A 123 -1.64 5.31 -13.04
C VAL A 123 -1.49 6.67 -12.35
N ALA A 124 -2.59 7.29 -11.92
CA ALA A 124 -2.53 8.57 -11.21
C ALA A 124 -1.73 8.47 -9.90
N ILE A 125 -1.93 7.40 -9.12
CA ILE A 125 -1.16 7.17 -7.88
C ILE A 125 0.31 6.86 -8.19
N ARG A 126 0.60 6.18 -9.30
CA ARG A 126 1.97 5.98 -9.80
C ARG A 126 2.67 7.31 -10.08
N GLU A 127 2.03 8.21 -10.84
CA GLU A 127 2.60 9.52 -11.14
C GLU A 127 2.81 10.35 -9.85
N GLY A 128 1.87 10.26 -8.90
CA GLY A 128 2.01 10.85 -7.58
C GLY A 128 3.21 10.28 -6.80
N ALA A 129 3.40 8.96 -6.80
CA ALA A 129 4.53 8.31 -6.13
C ALA A 129 5.87 8.71 -6.76
N LEU A 130 5.94 8.80 -8.10
CA LEU A 130 7.14 9.27 -8.81
C LEU A 130 7.45 10.72 -8.50
N LYS A 131 6.41 11.57 -8.44
CA LYS A 131 6.62 12.97 -8.07
C LYS A 131 7.14 13.08 -6.64
N ASN A 132 6.62 12.27 -5.73
CA ASN A 132 7.11 12.21 -4.35
C ASN A 132 8.57 11.75 -4.27
N LEU A 133 8.95 10.71 -5.02
CA LEU A 133 10.35 10.27 -5.13
C LEU A 133 11.26 11.40 -5.63
N GLU A 134 10.85 12.13 -6.66
CA GLU A 134 11.60 13.26 -7.23
C GLU A 134 11.79 14.39 -6.21
N ILE A 135 10.70 14.87 -5.59
CA ILE A 135 10.75 16.03 -4.68
C ILE A 135 11.45 15.70 -3.35
N THR A 136 11.38 14.45 -2.89
CA THR A 136 12.03 14.01 -1.64
C THR A 136 13.48 13.57 -1.85
N PHE A 137 13.94 13.44 -3.11
CA PHE A 137 15.27 12.92 -3.40
C PHE A 137 16.38 13.76 -2.76
N GLU A 138 16.44 15.08 -3.03
CA GLU A 138 17.44 15.99 -2.44
C GLU A 138 17.41 15.95 -0.91
N HIS A 139 16.21 15.90 -0.32
CA HIS A 139 16.01 15.79 1.13
C HIS A 139 16.63 14.52 1.72
N PHE A 140 16.33 13.35 1.14
CA PHE A 140 16.88 12.09 1.62
C PHE A 140 18.38 11.95 1.35
N GLN A 141 18.88 12.50 0.25
CA GLN A 141 20.33 12.55 0.00
C GLN A 141 21.06 13.36 1.09
N ASN A 142 20.47 14.46 1.57
CA ASN A 142 21.05 15.22 2.69
C ASN A 142 20.90 14.50 4.04
N LEU A 143 19.77 13.82 4.26
CA LEU A 143 19.49 13.13 5.52
C LEU A 143 20.30 11.83 5.71
N TYR A 144 20.71 11.20 4.61
CA TYR A 144 21.40 9.91 4.59
C TYR A 144 22.73 9.98 3.83
N ASP A 145 23.52 11.03 4.05
CA ASP A 145 24.93 11.09 3.59
C ASP A 145 25.16 10.77 2.10
N LYS A 146 24.22 11.21 1.26
CA LYS A 146 24.19 10.98 -0.20
C LYS A 146 24.21 9.50 -0.60
N THR A 147 23.50 8.65 0.14
CA THR A 147 23.36 7.23 -0.16
C THR A 147 22.92 6.99 -1.62
N PRO A 148 23.72 6.25 -2.42
CA PRO A 148 23.39 5.95 -3.81
C PRO A 148 22.03 5.28 -3.94
N THR A 149 21.11 5.95 -4.63
CA THR A 149 19.73 5.51 -4.79
C THR A 149 19.27 5.76 -6.22
N THR A 150 18.61 4.78 -6.82
CA THR A 150 17.98 4.90 -8.13
C THR A 150 16.54 4.43 -8.03
N TYR A 151 15.64 5.16 -8.67
CA TYR A 151 14.25 4.73 -8.83
C TYR A 151 13.87 4.69 -10.31
N GLN A 152 12.99 3.77 -10.68
CA GLN A 152 12.47 3.65 -12.03
C GLN A 152 11.07 3.05 -12.05
N VAL A 153 10.33 3.28 -13.13
CA VAL A 153 9.02 2.67 -13.37
C VAL A 153 9.20 1.36 -14.12
N TYR A 154 8.43 0.34 -13.72
CA TYR A 154 8.33 -0.89 -14.49
C TYR A 154 7.66 -0.63 -15.86
N ASP A 155 8.31 -1.12 -16.90
CA ASP A 155 7.87 -1.02 -18.29
C ASP A 155 8.19 -2.36 -18.98
N SER A 156 7.15 -3.09 -19.41
CA SER A 156 7.27 -4.38 -20.08
C SER A 156 7.98 -4.29 -21.43
N SER A 157 8.09 -3.11 -22.03
CA SER A 157 8.88 -2.91 -23.25
C SER A 157 10.39 -2.79 -22.98
N LYS A 158 10.78 -2.47 -21.74
CA LYS A 158 12.17 -2.21 -21.31
C LYS A 158 12.68 -3.22 -20.28
N VAL A 159 12.45 -4.51 -20.54
CA VAL A 159 12.86 -5.61 -19.64
C VAL A 159 14.35 -5.65 -19.31
N SER A 160 15.22 -5.06 -20.14
CA SER A 160 16.66 -4.91 -19.87
C SER A 160 16.94 -4.14 -18.57
N ASN A 161 16.06 -3.22 -18.19
CA ASN A 161 16.21 -2.42 -16.97
C ASN A 161 16.06 -3.27 -15.70
N LEU A 162 15.39 -4.42 -15.78
CA LEU A 162 15.25 -5.36 -14.66
C LEU A 162 16.58 -6.05 -14.34
N ARG A 163 17.43 -6.28 -15.35
CA ARG A 163 18.79 -6.74 -15.12
C ARG A 163 19.60 -5.70 -14.35
N GLY A 164 19.50 -4.41 -14.72
CA GLY A 164 20.14 -3.32 -13.99
C GLY A 164 19.65 -3.21 -12.54
N PHE A 165 18.34 -3.36 -12.32
CA PHE A 165 17.74 -3.41 -10.99
C PHE A 165 18.35 -4.55 -10.15
N ALA A 166 18.52 -5.74 -10.71
CA ALA A 166 19.06 -6.89 -9.97
C ALA A 166 20.55 -6.76 -9.67
N LEU A 167 21.36 -6.30 -10.63
CA LEU A 167 22.82 -6.24 -10.52
C LEU A 167 23.36 -5.07 -9.70
N SER A 168 22.59 -3.98 -9.55
CA SER A 168 23.06 -2.77 -8.86
C SER A 168 23.38 -3.01 -7.38
N ASN A 169 24.44 -2.38 -6.88
CA ASN A 169 24.81 -2.37 -5.46
C ASN A 169 24.29 -1.14 -4.68
N ALA A 170 23.52 -0.28 -5.33
CA ALA A 170 22.84 0.87 -4.72
C ALA A 170 21.43 0.50 -4.24
N ILE A 171 20.76 1.39 -3.50
CA ILE A 171 19.31 1.27 -3.27
C ILE A 171 18.62 1.35 -4.63
N GLN A 172 17.75 0.37 -4.90
CA GLN A 172 16.95 0.29 -6.11
C GLN A 172 15.47 0.26 -5.74
N ILE A 173 14.72 1.21 -6.28
CA ILE A 173 13.27 1.36 -6.06
C ILE A 173 12.57 1.18 -7.41
N LEU A 174 11.82 0.09 -7.57
CA LEU A 174 11.01 -0.15 -8.76
C LEU A 174 9.55 0.20 -8.46
N VAL A 175 8.96 1.12 -9.21
CA VAL A 175 7.54 1.49 -9.06
C VAL A 175 6.70 0.72 -10.07
N ILE A 176 5.69 -0.01 -9.58
CA ILE A 176 4.83 -0.89 -10.36
C ILE A 176 3.37 -0.47 -10.20
N ASN A 177 2.68 -0.25 -11.32
CA ASN A 177 1.22 -0.24 -11.35
C ASN A 177 0.71 -1.68 -11.39
N ILE A 178 -0.14 -2.07 -10.43
CA ILE A 178 -0.57 -3.46 -10.27
C ILE A 178 -1.40 -3.99 -11.46
N ASP A 179 -2.21 -3.13 -12.09
CA ASP A 179 -3.05 -3.53 -13.21
C ASP A 179 -2.24 -3.76 -14.48
N SER A 180 -1.25 -2.90 -14.74
CA SER A 180 -0.28 -3.11 -15.83
C SER A 180 0.51 -4.39 -15.60
N PHE A 181 1.00 -4.60 -14.37
CA PHE A 181 1.81 -5.78 -14.06
C PHE A 181 1.04 -7.09 -14.13
N ALA A 182 -0.22 -7.11 -13.64
CA ALA A 182 -1.07 -8.29 -13.73
C ALA A 182 -1.37 -8.69 -15.19
N LYS A 183 -1.55 -7.71 -16.09
CA LYS A 183 -1.72 -7.97 -17.54
C LYS A 183 -0.44 -8.51 -18.18
N ASP A 184 0.71 -8.05 -17.71
CA ASP A 184 2.02 -8.40 -18.25
C ASP A 184 2.58 -9.72 -17.72
N ILE A 185 1.86 -10.45 -16.85
CA ILE A 185 2.25 -11.78 -16.33
C ILE A 185 2.69 -12.72 -17.46
N ASN A 186 1.98 -12.71 -18.59
CA ASN A 186 2.33 -13.57 -19.72
C ASN A 186 3.62 -13.15 -20.46
N VAL A 187 4.05 -11.89 -20.31
CA VAL A 187 5.27 -11.35 -20.95
C VAL A 187 6.47 -11.56 -20.03
N ILE A 188 6.33 -11.24 -18.75
CA ILE A 188 7.44 -11.30 -17.77
C ILE A 188 7.85 -12.73 -17.41
N ASN A 189 6.95 -13.71 -17.58
CA ASN A 189 7.21 -15.12 -17.30
C ASN A 189 7.67 -15.90 -18.54
N LYS A 190 7.84 -15.24 -19.69
CA LYS A 190 8.38 -15.86 -20.90
C LYS A 190 9.87 -15.58 -21.04
N GLU A 191 10.57 -16.53 -21.63
CA GLU A 191 11.98 -16.37 -21.99
C GLU A 191 12.13 -15.18 -22.93
N ASN A 192 13.23 -14.44 -22.76
CA ASN A 192 13.48 -13.25 -23.55
C ASN A 192 14.91 -13.28 -24.10
N ASP A 193 15.03 -13.18 -25.43
CA ASP A 193 16.33 -13.23 -26.11
C ASP A 193 17.26 -12.10 -25.66
N LYS A 194 16.72 -10.90 -25.39
CA LYS A 194 17.49 -9.75 -24.87
C LYS A 194 18.05 -10.02 -23.47
N LEU A 195 17.45 -10.96 -22.75
CA LEU A 195 17.87 -11.40 -21.42
C LEU A 195 18.56 -12.78 -21.45
N THR A 196 19.18 -13.13 -22.59
CA THR A 196 19.93 -14.38 -22.76
C THR A 196 19.09 -15.61 -22.42
N GLY A 197 17.82 -15.62 -22.84
CA GLY A 197 16.87 -16.71 -22.59
C GLY A 197 16.27 -16.74 -21.17
N LYS A 198 16.74 -15.90 -20.24
CA LYS A 198 16.16 -15.83 -18.89
C LYS A 198 14.81 -15.12 -18.90
N LYS A 199 13.92 -15.50 -17.98
CA LYS A 199 12.62 -14.83 -17.83
C LYS A 199 12.82 -13.49 -17.12
N PRO A 200 12.25 -12.37 -17.61
CA PRO A 200 12.36 -11.07 -16.95
C PRO A 200 12.04 -11.09 -15.45
N ILE A 201 11.03 -11.87 -15.04
CA ILE A 201 10.61 -12.01 -13.65
C ILE A 201 11.69 -12.61 -12.74
N GLU A 202 12.58 -13.44 -13.25
CA GLU A 202 13.63 -14.11 -12.45
C GLU A 202 14.65 -13.10 -11.91
N PHE A 203 14.90 -12.01 -12.64
CA PHE A 203 15.73 -10.90 -12.16
C PHE A 203 15.06 -10.18 -10.99
N ILE A 204 13.74 -10.08 -10.94
CA ILE A 204 13.03 -9.52 -9.80
C ILE A 204 13.03 -10.52 -8.65
N GLN A 205 12.59 -11.76 -8.88
CA GLN A 205 12.41 -12.75 -7.83
C GLN A 205 13.71 -13.14 -7.13
N SER A 206 14.84 -13.13 -7.85
CA SER A 206 16.17 -13.39 -7.29
C SER A 206 16.66 -12.28 -6.35
N THR A 207 16.05 -11.09 -6.40
CA THR A 207 16.41 -9.97 -5.53
C THR A 207 15.70 -10.00 -4.17
N LYS A 208 14.69 -10.87 -3.99
CA LYS A 208 13.86 -10.92 -2.79
C LYS A 208 13.47 -9.51 -2.31
N PRO A 209 12.72 -8.75 -3.13
CA PRO A 209 12.47 -7.34 -2.85
C PRO A 209 11.59 -7.17 -1.61
N ILE A 210 11.80 -6.08 -0.88
CA ILE A 210 10.80 -5.60 0.08
C ILE A 210 9.71 -4.89 -0.73
N VAL A 211 8.49 -5.42 -0.70
CA VAL A 211 7.38 -4.88 -1.46
C VAL A 211 6.57 -3.94 -0.58
N ILE A 212 6.46 -2.68 -0.97
CA ILE A 212 5.64 -1.65 -0.35
C ILE A 212 4.36 -1.54 -1.16
N VAL A 213 3.20 -1.76 -0.53
CA VAL A 213 1.88 -1.65 -1.16
C VAL A 213 1.20 -0.40 -0.62
N ASP A 214 0.95 0.57 -1.51
CA ASP A 214 0.21 1.79 -1.19
C ASP A 214 -1.27 1.61 -1.53
N GLU A 215 -2.16 1.92 -0.58
CA GLU A 215 -3.60 1.70 -0.68
C GLU A 215 -3.98 0.21 -0.96
N PRO A 216 -3.54 -0.74 -0.09
CA PRO A 216 -3.74 -2.18 -0.25
C PRO A 216 -5.20 -2.61 -0.40
N GLN A 217 -6.18 -1.88 0.15
CA GLN A 217 -7.60 -2.16 -0.01
C GLN A 217 -8.04 -2.17 -1.49
N ASN A 218 -7.32 -1.46 -2.36
CA ASN A 218 -7.52 -1.48 -3.79
C ASN A 218 -6.81 -2.65 -4.50
N MET A 219 -6.16 -3.58 -3.78
CA MET A 219 -5.35 -4.66 -4.35
C MET A 219 -5.65 -6.04 -3.75
N GLU A 220 -6.82 -6.20 -3.13
CA GLU A 220 -7.20 -7.43 -2.44
C GLU A 220 -7.81 -8.52 -3.34
N THR A 221 -7.95 -8.28 -4.64
CA THR A 221 -8.44 -9.30 -5.59
C THR A 221 -7.41 -10.41 -5.81
N GLU A 222 -7.87 -11.64 -6.05
CA GLU A 222 -6.98 -12.80 -6.22
C GLU A 222 -5.92 -12.61 -7.32
N ILE A 223 -6.30 -11.97 -8.44
CA ILE A 223 -5.38 -11.65 -9.54
C ILE A 223 -4.26 -10.71 -9.06
N ARG A 224 -4.60 -9.65 -8.31
CA ARG A 224 -3.64 -8.67 -7.80
C ARG A 224 -2.77 -9.26 -6.69
N LYS A 225 -3.34 -10.06 -5.80
CA LYS A 225 -2.61 -10.85 -4.78
C LYS A 225 -1.60 -11.80 -5.42
N THR A 226 -2.02 -12.55 -6.43
CA THR A 226 -1.15 -13.46 -7.19
C THR A 226 -0.03 -12.69 -7.89
N ALA A 227 -0.33 -11.53 -8.47
CA ALA A 227 0.68 -10.68 -9.10
C ALA A 227 1.73 -10.18 -8.09
N ILE A 228 1.32 -9.74 -6.88
CA ILE A 228 2.25 -9.36 -5.81
C ILE A 228 3.09 -10.57 -5.35
N ALA A 229 2.46 -11.72 -5.14
CA ALA A 229 3.16 -12.95 -4.76
C ALA A 229 4.18 -13.39 -5.81
N ASN A 230 3.90 -13.17 -7.10
CA ASN A 230 4.80 -13.47 -8.20
C ASN A 230 6.10 -12.64 -8.17
N LEU A 231 6.17 -11.56 -7.38
CA LEU A 231 7.42 -10.81 -7.16
C LEU A 231 8.40 -11.55 -6.23
N ASN A 232 7.97 -12.64 -5.57
CA ASN A 232 8.73 -13.38 -4.57
C ASN A 232 9.31 -12.47 -3.46
N PRO A 233 8.44 -11.70 -2.77
CA PRO A 233 8.87 -10.69 -1.80
C PRO A 233 9.65 -11.29 -0.63
N PHE A 234 10.60 -10.52 -0.11
CA PHE A 234 11.19 -10.76 1.22
C PHE A 234 10.12 -10.57 2.31
N CYS A 235 9.36 -9.48 2.22
CA CYS A 235 8.17 -9.19 3.01
C CYS A 235 7.32 -8.15 2.26
N THR A 236 6.09 -7.97 2.70
CA THR A 236 5.16 -6.97 2.17
C THR A 236 4.81 -5.96 3.25
N LEU A 237 5.08 -4.68 3.00
CA LEU A 237 4.73 -3.56 3.87
C LEU A 237 3.53 -2.83 3.29
N ARG A 238 2.42 -2.80 4.01
CA ARG A 238 1.12 -2.31 3.53
C ARG A 238 0.77 -1.01 4.23
N TYR A 239 0.67 0.08 3.47
CA TYR A 239 0.39 1.41 3.99
C TYR A 239 -1.01 1.85 3.57
N SER A 240 -1.89 2.13 4.54
CA SER A 240 -3.25 2.61 4.28
C SER A 240 -3.78 3.45 5.43
N ALA A 241 -4.78 4.29 5.16
CA ALA A 241 -5.64 4.83 6.21
C ALA A 241 -6.83 3.89 6.51
N THR A 242 -7.21 3.05 5.54
CA THR A 242 -8.45 2.27 5.55
C THR A 242 -8.17 0.81 5.22
N HIS A 243 -7.40 0.14 6.09
CA HIS A 243 -7.12 -1.28 5.90
C HIS A 243 -8.41 -2.10 5.99
N THR A 244 -8.71 -2.86 4.95
CA THR A 244 -9.80 -3.87 5.01
C THR A 244 -9.36 -5.07 5.85
N ASN A 245 -8.10 -5.50 5.68
CA ASN A 245 -7.50 -6.63 6.39
C ASN A 245 -6.13 -6.20 6.95
N PRO A 246 -6.05 -5.75 8.22
CA PRO A 246 -4.78 -5.32 8.82
C PRO A 246 -3.91 -6.52 9.20
N TYR A 247 -3.15 -7.05 8.25
CA TYR A 247 -2.18 -8.13 8.48
C TYR A 247 -1.04 -7.64 9.39
N ASN A 248 -0.77 -8.36 10.48
CA ASN A 248 0.32 -8.08 11.44
C ASN A 248 0.51 -6.58 11.67
N LEU A 249 -0.54 -5.90 12.17
CA LEU A 249 -0.54 -4.45 12.35
C LEU A 249 0.62 -4.04 13.27
N VAL A 250 1.50 -3.18 12.77
CA VAL A 250 2.69 -2.73 13.51
C VAL A 250 2.55 -1.33 14.09
N TYR A 251 1.73 -0.48 13.48
CA TYR A 251 1.57 0.91 13.87
C TYR A 251 0.19 1.40 13.46
N GLN A 252 -0.43 2.21 14.31
CA GLN A 252 -1.76 2.77 14.06
C GLN A 252 -1.85 4.24 14.48
N LEU A 253 -2.06 5.10 13.49
CA LEU A 253 -2.47 6.49 13.64
C LEU A 253 -3.84 6.67 12.97
N ASN A 254 -4.89 6.40 13.73
CA ASN A 254 -6.28 6.48 13.29
C ASN A 254 -6.77 7.96 13.27
N PRO A 255 -7.92 8.26 12.64
CA PRO A 255 -8.40 9.64 12.52
C PRO A 255 -8.56 10.36 13.86
N VAL A 256 -9.01 9.65 14.90
CA VAL A 256 -9.19 10.22 16.24
C VAL A 256 -7.85 10.63 16.83
N LYS A 257 -6.85 9.73 16.84
CA LYS A 257 -5.48 10.03 17.30
C LYS A 257 -4.85 11.16 16.48
N ALA A 258 -5.03 11.14 15.16
CA ALA A 258 -4.50 12.20 14.30
C ALA A 258 -5.12 13.57 14.61
N TYR A 259 -6.41 13.60 14.93
CA TYR A 259 -7.13 14.81 15.36
C TYR A 259 -6.66 15.28 16.74
N ASP A 260 -6.60 14.38 17.72
CA ASP A 260 -6.15 14.68 19.09
C ASP A 260 -4.71 15.21 19.13
N MET A 261 -3.86 14.75 18.20
CA MET A 261 -2.49 15.22 18.02
C MET A 261 -2.38 16.50 17.18
N GLY A 262 -3.50 17.08 16.71
CA GLY A 262 -3.52 18.29 15.90
C GLY A 262 -2.89 18.14 14.50
N LEU A 263 -2.79 16.90 13.99
CA LEU A 263 -2.16 16.62 12.70
C LEU A 263 -3.10 16.85 11.51
N VAL A 264 -4.40 16.82 11.75
CA VAL A 264 -5.45 17.02 10.74
C VAL A 264 -6.47 18.04 11.21
N LYS A 265 -7.16 18.68 10.27
CA LYS A 265 -8.23 19.63 10.58
C LYS A 265 -9.52 18.90 10.90
N GLN A 266 -10.32 19.46 11.81
CA GLN A 266 -11.70 19.03 12.00
C GLN A 266 -12.50 19.27 10.71
N ILE A 267 -13.34 18.31 10.34
CA ILE A 267 -14.34 18.48 9.30
C ILE A 267 -15.67 18.75 10.00
N GLU A 268 -16.26 19.91 9.76
CA GLU A 268 -17.64 20.20 10.14
C GLU A 268 -18.54 19.91 8.95
N VAL A 269 -19.56 19.08 9.16
CA VAL A 269 -20.56 18.75 8.13
C VAL A 269 -21.81 19.57 8.42
N ASP A 270 -21.99 20.65 7.66
CA ASP A 270 -23.24 21.41 7.69
C ASP A 270 -24.22 20.80 6.68
N SER A 271 -25.13 19.96 7.18
CA SER A 271 -26.12 19.31 6.35
C SER A 271 -27.31 20.25 6.12
N VAL A 272 -27.42 20.79 4.91
CA VAL A 272 -28.60 21.56 4.49
C VAL A 272 -29.73 20.58 4.20
N TYR A 273 -30.56 20.31 5.21
CA TYR A 273 -31.85 19.64 5.02
C TYR A 273 -32.90 20.70 4.69
N ALA A 274 -33.39 20.69 3.45
CA ALA A 274 -34.64 21.38 3.15
C ALA A 274 -35.80 20.53 3.66
N GLU A 275 -36.41 20.93 4.78
CA GLU A 275 -37.70 20.38 5.19
C GLU A 275 -38.72 20.65 4.08
N ASN A 276 -39.32 19.60 3.53
CA ASN A 276 -40.29 19.67 2.42
C ASN A 276 -39.72 20.07 1.05
N ASP A 277 -38.53 19.58 0.68
CA ASP A 277 -38.04 19.68 -0.70
C ASP A 277 -38.84 18.78 -1.66
N PHE A 278 -39.98 19.29 -2.11
CA PHE A 278 -40.82 18.67 -3.13
C PHE A 278 -40.27 18.82 -4.56
N ASN A 279 -39.09 19.44 -4.75
CA ASN A 279 -38.46 19.55 -6.07
C ASN A 279 -37.67 18.30 -6.46
N ARG A 280 -37.54 17.32 -5.55
CA ARG A 280 -36.94 16.01 -5.83
C ARG A 280 -38.03 14.95 -5.77
N ALA A 281 -38.01 14.01 -6.72
CA ALA A 281 -38.95 12.89 -6.72
C ALA A 281 -38.79 12.07 -5.43
N PHE A 282 -39.88 11.96 -4.66
CA PHE A 282 -39.94 11.14 -3.45
C PHE A 282 -40.69 9.84 -3.74
N ILE A 283 -40.06 8.71 -3.41
CA ILE A 283 -40.69 7.40 -3.42
C ILE A 283 -40.29 6.62 -2.18
N GLN A 284 -41.27 6.14 -1.42
CA GLN A 284 -41.07 5.29 -0.26
C GLN A 284 -41.96 4.06 -0.39
N LEU A 285 -41.39 2.86 -0.32
CA LEU A 285 -42.16 1.63 -0.27
C LEU A 285 -42.79 1.46 1.13
N GLU A 286 -44.12 1.46 1.21
CA GLU A 286 -44.86 1.24 2.46
C GLU A 286 -45.20 -0.24 2.66
N ASN A 287 -45.56 -0.95 1.59
CA ASN A 287 -45.98 -2.34 1.66
C ASN A 287 -45.76 -3.06 0.33
N LEU A 288 -45.42 -4.34 0.36
CA LEU A 288 -45.25 -5.19 -0.81
C LEU A 288 -46.08 -6.47 -0.63
N LYS A 289 -46.93 -6.76 -1.62
CA LYS A 289 -47.71 -8.00 -1.71
C LYS A 289 -47.36 -8.72 -2.99
N SER A 290 -46.82 -9.93 -2.87
CA SER A 290 -46.47 -10.80 -3.98
C SER A 290 -47.24 -12.11 -3.90
N THR A 291 -47.82 -12.52 -5.02
CA THR A 291 -48.45 -13.84 -5.24
C THR A 291 -47.75 -14.52 -6.42
N LYS A 292 -47.98 -15.84 -6.63
CA LYS A 292 -47.34 -16.61 -7.72
C LYS A 292 -47.46 -15.99 -9.12
N THR A 293 -48.45 -15.12 -9.35
CA THR A 293 -48.73 -14.52 -10.67
C THR A 293 -48.75 -12.99 -10.68
N LYS A 294 -48.72 -12.30 -9.54
CA LYS A 294 -48.82 -10.83 -9.46
C LYS A 294 -48.05 -10.25 -8.28
N THR A 295 -47.31 -9.17 -8.54
CA THR A 295 -46.67 -8.32 -7.53
C THR A 295 -47.33 -6.94 -7.53
N SER A 296 -47.74 -6.48 -6.35
CA SER A 296 -48.31 -5.15 -6.11
C SER A 296 -47.62 -4.48 -4.94
N VAL A 297 -47.38 -3.19 -5.05
CA VAL A 297 -46.72 -2.38 -4.02
C VAL A 297 -47.64 -1.23 -3.60
N LYS A 298 -47.54 -0.83 -2.35
CA LYS A 298 -48.07 0.43 -1.84
C LYS A 298 -46.89 1.37 -1.64
N LEU A 299 -46.89 2.47 -2.38
CA LEU A 299 -45.82 3.46 -2.41
C LEU A 299 -46.35 4.77 -1.84
N LYS A 300 -45.55 5.48 -1.05
CA LYS A 300 -45.78 6.86 -0.68
C LYS A 300 -44.98 7.75 -1.62
N ILE A 301 -45.67 8.56 -2.40
CA ILE A 301 -45.07 9.43 -3.42
C ILE A 301 -45.57 10.87 -3.25
N ASP A 302 -44.81 11.82 -3.79
CA ASP A 302 -45.22 13.21 -3.91
C ASP A 302 -46.12 13.36 -5.15
N VAL A 303 -47.37 13.78 -4.96
CA VAL A 303 -48.36 13.94 -6.04
C VAL A 303 -48.70 15.41 -6.19
N ASN A 304 -48.66 15.91 -7.42
CA ASN A 304 -49.07 17.28 -7.73
C ASN A 304 -50.60 17.40 -7.66
N THR A 305 -51.12 18.35 -6.88
CA THR A 305 -52.56 18.63 -6.77
C THR A 305 -52.85 20.10 -6.99
N GLU A 306 -54.11 20.47 -7.22
CA GLU A 306 -54.53 21.88 -7.42
C GLU A 306 -54.15 22.82 -6.26
N LYS A 307 -53.87 22.27 -5.06
CA LYS A 307 -53.46 23.02 -3.86
C LYS A 307 -51.96 22.91 -3.55
N GLY A 308 -51.17 22.30 -4.43
CA GLY A 308 -49.74 22.04 -4.25
C GLY A 308 -49.37 20.56 -4.19
N ILE A 309 -48.09 20.28 -3.94
CA ILE A 309 -47.54 18.92 -3.87
C ILE A 309 -47.86 18.32 -2.50
N VAL A 310 -48.41 17.10 -2.48
CA VAL A 310 -48.77 16.39 -1.25
C VAL A 310 -48.30 14.94 -1.28
N ARG A 311 -47.85 14.44 -0.12
CA ARG A 311 -47.48 13.02 0.04
C ARG A 311 -48.71 12.14 0.15
N LYS A 312 -48.87 11.21 -0.78
CA LYS A 312 -49.97 10.24 -0.80
C LYS A 312 -49.47 8.82 -0.98
N SER A 313 -50.18 7.88 -0.37
CA SER A 313 -49.96 6.46 -0.59
C SER A 313 -50.75 5.98 -1.81
N VAL A 314 -50.07 5.54 -2.84
CA VAL A 314 -50.61 5.01 -4.10
C VAL A 314 -50.29 3.53 -4.22
N SER A 315 -51.21 2.75 -4.79
CA SER A 315 -50.96 1.34 -5.10
C SER A 315 -50.52 1.20 -6.55
N ALA A 316 -49.41 0.48 -6.79
CA ALA A 316 -48.85 0.28 -8.12
C ALA A 316 -48.51 -1.20 -8.37
N LYS A 317 -48.45 -1.57 -9.64
CA LYS A 317 -48.10 -2.90 -10.14
C LYS A 317 -47.01 -2.79 -11.18
N VAL A 318 -46.42 -3.94 -11.51
CA VAL A 318 -45.42 -4.03 -12.58
C VAL A 318 -46.05 -3.57 -13.90
N GLY A 319 -45.48 -2.52 -14.50
CA GLY A 319 -45.92 -1.92 -15.75
C GLY A 319 -46.73 -0.62 -15.60
N ASP A 320 -47.05 -0.19 -14.37
CA ASP A 320 -47.70 1.10 -14.15
C ASP A 320 -46.68 2.26 -14.32
N ASP A 321 -47.12 3.35 -14.96
CA ASP A 321 -46.39 4.62 -15.08
C ASP A 321 -46.86 5.56 -13.95
N LEU A 322 -45.91 6.07 -13.15
CA LEU A 322 -46.16 6.79 -11.89
C LEU A 322 -45.50 8.17 -11.88
#